data_AF-X1N1F8-F1
#
_entry.id   AF-X1N1F8-F1
#
_cell.length_a   1.000
_cell.length_b   1.000
_cell.length_c   1.000
_cell.angle_alpha   90.00
_cell.angle_beta   90.00
_cell.angle_gamma   90.00
#
_symmetry.space_group_name_H-M   'P 1'
#
loop_
_entity.id
_entity.type
_entity.pdbx_description
1 polymer ?
#
loop_
_entity_poly.entity_id
_entity_poly.type
_entity_poly.pdbx_seq_one_letter_code
_entity_poly.pdbx_strand_id
1 'polypeptide(L)' 'MALDHRKKIELKISGMTCAMCATTIEKSLINLNGVINAQVNLGNESVAVEYDFLKLRFT' A
#
# COMPACT_ATOMS: atom_id res chain seq x y z
N MET A 1 -6.65 -14.15 -22.36
CA MET A 1 -7.03 -13.78 -20.98
C MET A 1 -5.82 -13.13 -20.32
N ALA A 2 -5.93 -11.89 -19.85
CA ALA A 2 -4.83 -11.26 -19.10
C ALA A 2 -4.82 -11.88 -17.69
N LEU A 3 -3.72 -12.55 -17.31
CA LEU A 3 -3.50 -12.89 -15.90
C LEU A 3 -3.23 -11.57 -15.17
N ASP A 4 -4.24 -11.06 -14.48
CA ASP A 4 -4.08 -9.92 -13.58
C ASP A 4 -3.37 -10.42 -12.32
N HIS A 5 -2.07 -10.17 -12.23
CA HIS A 5 -1.26 -10.52 -11.06
C HIS A 5 -1.35 -9.47 -9.95
N ARG A 6 -2.46 -8.74 -9.87
CA ARG A 6 -2.65 -7.71 -8.86
C ARG A 6 -3.31 -8.30 -7.63
N LYS A 7 -2.74 -7.97 -6.48
CA LYS A 7 -3.29 -8.30 -5.18
C LYS A 7 -3.57 -7.02 -4.44
N LYS A 8 -4.71 -7.01 -3.75
CA LYS A 8 -5.05 -6.01 -2.77
C LYS A 8 -4.88 -6.60 -1.38
N ILE A 9 -4.19 -5.88 -0.51
CA ILE A 9 -4.08 -6.24 0.90
C ILE A 9 -4.51 -5.05 1.75
N GLU A 10 -5.17 -5.34 2.87
CA GLU A 10 -5.47 -4.36 3.90
C GLU A 10 -4.63 -4.66 5.13
N LEU A 11 -3.85 -3.68 5.56
CA LEU A 11 -2.93 -3.78 6.69
C LEU A 11 -3.39 -2.79 7.76
N LYS A 12 -3.55 -3.26 8.99
CA LYS A 12 -3.76 -2.36 10.13
C LYS A 12 -2.42 -1.79 10.56
N ILE A 13 -2.37 -0.47 10.78
CA ILE A 13 -1.16 0.22 11.21
C ILE A 13 -1.49 0.93 12.52
N SER A 14 -0.96 0.41 13.61
CA SER A 14 -1.07 1.05 14.91
C SER A 14 -0.22 2.32 14.96
N GLY A 15 -0.74 3.38 15.58
CA GLY A 15 0.01 4.62 15.81
C GLY A 15 -0.03 5.62 14.66
N MET A 16 -0.89 5.41 13.65
CA MET A 16 -1.19 6.43 12.64
C MET A 16 -2.16 7.48 13.17
N THR A 17 -1.68 8.33 14.08
CA THR A 17 -2.48 9.43 14.65
C THR A 17 -2.29 10.76 13.92
N CYS A 18 -1.29 10.86 13.03
CA CYS A 18 -0.96 12.09 12.33
C CYS A 18 -1.20 11.95 10.82
N ALA A 19 -2.00 12.86 10.26
CA ALA A 19 -2.27 12.92 8.82
C ALA A 19 -0.98 13.06 7.98
N MET A 20 0.06 13.69 8.53
CA MET A 20 1.37 13.78 7.90
C MET A 20 2.09 12.41 7.83
N CYS A 21 1.95 11.56 8.86
CA CYS A 21 2.49 10.21 8.88
C CYS A 21 1.79 9.33 7.83
N ALA A 22 0.46 9.42 7.74
CA ALA A 22 -0.33 8.72 6.72
C ALA A 22 0.15 9.06 5.30
N THR A 23 0.25 10.35 4.99
CA THR A 23 0.71 10.82 3.66
C THR A 23 2.12 10.34 3.34
N THR A 24 3.01 10.31 4.34
CA THR A 24 4.39 9.83 4.17
C THR A 24 4.40 8.33 3.82
N ILE A 25 3.61 7.53 4.54
CA ILE A 25 3.49 6.09 4.32
C ILE A 25 2.91 5.80 2.92
N GLU A 26 1.84 6.48 2.50
CA GLU A 26 1.27 6.32 1.15
C GLU A 26 2.30 6.59 0.06
N LYS A 27 3.04 7.70 0.19
CA LYS A 27 4.09 8.07 -0.77
C LYS A 27 5.24 7.07 -0.82
N SER A 28 5.65 6.54 0.34
CA SER A 28 6.67 5.50 0.42
C SER A 28 6.20 4.20 -0.23
N LEU A 29 4.96 3.78 0.00
CA LEU A 29 4.38 2.57 -0.59
C LEU A 29 4.25 2.71 -2.11
N ILE A 30 3.73 3.83 -2.62
CA ILE A 30 3.65 4.10 -4.06
C ILE A 30 5.01 4.12 -4.75
N ASN A 31 6.09 4.49 -4.03
CA ASN A 31 7.45 4.43 -4.57
C ASN A 31 8.00 3.00 -4.68
N LEU A 32 7.38 2.00 -4.04
CA LEU A 32 7.85 0.63 -4.13
C LEU A 32 7.57 0.06 -5.52
N ASN A 33 8.58 -0.57 -6.10
CA ASN A 33 8.48 -1.16 -7.42
C ASN A 33 7.49 -2.34 -7.39
N GLY A 34 6.41 -2.21 -8.16
CA GLY A 34 5.31 -3.18 -8.16
C GLY A 34 4.06 -2.72 -7.39
N VAL A 35 4.09 -1.62 -6.63
CA VAL A 35 2.85 -1.05 -6.06
C VAL A 35 2.13 -0.24 -7.15
N ILE A 36 0.86 -0.56 -7.40
CA ILE A 36 -0.01 0.19 -8.31
C ILE A 36 -0.72 1.31 -7.54
N ASN A 37 -1.21 1.00 -6.34
CA ASN A 37 -2.04 1.92 -5.58
C ASN A 37 -1.82 1.72 -4.08
N ALA A 38 -1.88 2.80 -3.31
CA ALA A 38 -1.89 2.75 -1.85
C ALA A 38 -2.86 3.83 -1.34
N GLN A 39 -3.74 3.44 -0.42
CA GLN A 39 -4.66 4.35 0.25
C GLN A 39 -4.62 4.13 1.75
N VAL A 40 -4.40 5.19 2.51
CA VAL A 40 -4.50 5.15 3.97
C VAL A 40 -5.89 5.64 4.41
N ASN A 41 -6.47 4.88 5.34
CA ASN A 41 -7.69 5.23 6.05
C ASN A 41 -7.36 5.50 7.53
N LEU A 42 -7.29 6.79 7.88
CA LEU A 42 -7.07 7.25 9.25
C LEU A 42 -8.24 6.94 10.18
N GLY A 43 -9.48 6.90 9.66
CA GLY A 43 -10.66 6.60 10.47
C GLY A 43 -10.64 5.20 11.08
N ASN A 44 -10.05 4.25 10.35
CA ASN A 44 -9.95 2.84 10.76
C ASN A 44 -8.49 2.38 11.00
N GLU A 45 -7.54 3.31 11.06
CA GLU A 45 -6.10 3.04 11.23
C GLU A 45 -5.58 1.91 10.32
N SER A 46 -6.01 1.93 9.06
CA SER A 46 -5.76 0.86 8.09
C SER A 46 -5.22 1.41 6.79
N VAL A 47 -4.41 0.64 6.08
CA VAL A 47 -3.92 0.97 4.74
C VAL A 47 -4.31 -0.14 3.77
N ALA A 48 -4.87 0.25 2.63
CA ALA A 48 -5.13 -0.64 1.51
C ALA A 48 -4.04 -0.46 0.46
N VAL A 49 -3.38 -1.54 0.07
CA VAL A 49 -2.30 -1.51 -0.93
C VAL A 49 -2.64 -2.49 -2.05
N GLU A 50 -2.61 -1.99 -3.29
CA GLU A 50 -2.72 -2.78 -4.50
C GLU A 50 -1.35 -2.88 -5.15
N TYR A 51 -0.86 -4.10 -5.31
CA TYR A 51 0.46 -4.35 -5.86
C TYR A 51 0.46 -5.58 -6.78
N ASP A 52 1.42 -5.59 -7.70
CA ASP A 52 1.72 -6.72 -8.57
C ASP A 52 2.72 -7.63 -7.86
N PHE A 53 2.29 -8.83 -7.49
CA PHE A 53 3.12 -9.76 -6.72
C PHE A 53 4.23 -10.41 -7.55
N LEU A 54 4.19 -10.32 -8.89
CA LEU A 54 5.27 -10.80 -9.75
C LEU A 54 6.37 -9.75 -9.93
N LYS A 55 6.07 -8.46 -9.70
CA LYS A 55 7.04 -7.37 -9.79
C LYS A 55 7.74 -7.03 -8.48
N LEU A 56 7.24 -7.50 -7.34
CA LEU A 56 7.90 -7.39 -6.03
C LEU A 56 9.13 -8.30 -5.96
N ARG A 57 10.21 -7.88 -6.63
CA ARG A 57 11.49 -8.58 -6.57
C ARG A 57 12.36 -7.94 -5.49
N PHE A 58 12.35 -8.53 -4.30
CA PHE A 58 13.35 -8.25 -3.27
C PHE A 58 14.68 -8.85 -3.75
N THR A 59 15.56 -8.01 -4.33
CA THR A 59 16.96 -8.36 -4.62
C THR A 59 17.85 -7.68 -3.60
#